data_AF-A0A7Y0BQG8-F1
#
_entry.id   AF-A0A7Y0BQG8-F1
#
_cell.length_a   1.000
_cell.length_b   1.000
_cell.length_c   1.000
_cell.angle_alpha   90.00
_cell.angle_beta   90.00
_cell.angle_gamma   90.00
#
_symmetry.space_group_name_H-M   'P 1'
#
loop_
_entity.id
_entity.type
_entity.pdbx_description
1 polymer ?
#
loop_
_entity_poly.entity_id
_entity_poly.type
_entity_poly.pdbx_seq_one_letter_code
_entity_poly.pdbx_strand_id
1 'polypeptide(L)'
;MADPISFDAIVRALTPTLNPDAPILEAWARRVEAHAKASAIDASDEAAQPYWDIITECDKLIHSTVAKTPKGVEVQVWTALHNSSAYLRDEEAAIIAMDLDYVSAHAKDFDWDAMSMIAALRSLRAMEA
;
A
#
# COMPACT_ATOMS: atom_id res chain seq x y z
N MET A 1 -13.47 3.75 46.08
CA MET A 1 -13.87 4.90 45.23
C MET A 1 -13.14 4.72 43.92
N ALA A 2 -13.85 4.54 42.81
CA ALA A 2 -13.23 4.52 41.49
C ALA A 2 -12.96 5.97 41.07
N ASP A 3 -11.76 6.26 40.57
CA ASP A 3 -11.43 7.58 40.03
C ASP A 3 -12.36 7.89 38.83
N PRO A 4 -12.88 9.13 38.72
CA PRO A 4 -13.67 9.52 37.57
C PRO A 4 -12.76 9.51 36.33
N ILE A 5 -13.15 8.73 35.32
CA ILE A 5 -12.50 8.75 34.01
C ILE A 5 -12.58 10.19 33.48
N SER A 6 -11.43 10.85 33.33
CA SER A 6 -11.35 12.22 32.84
C SER A 6 -11.94 12.33 31.43
N PHE A 7 -12.72 13.38 31.18
CA PHE A 7 -13.22 13.69 29.84
C PHE A 7 -12.07 13.81 28.82
N ASP A 8 -10.92 14.33 29.23
CA ASP A 8 -9.73 14.40 28.38
C ASP A 8 -9.17 13.00 28.06
N ALA A 9 -9.25 12.05 29.00
CA ALA A 9 -8.87 10.67 28.74
C ALA A 9 -9.85 9.99 27.77
N ILE A 10 -11.14 10.35 27.82
CA ILE A 10 -12.16 9.90 26.87
C ILE A 10 -11.91 10.49 25.48
N VAL A 11 -11.70 11.80 25.35
CA VAL A 11 -11.40 12.44 24.05
C VAL A 11 -10.12 11.87 23.45
N ARG A 12 -9.08 11.66 24.27
CA ARG A 12 -7.80 11.08 23.82
C ARG A 12 -7.94 9.59 23.43
N ALA A 13 -8.82 8.84 24.09
CA ALA A 13 -9.16 7.46 23.72
C ALA A 13 -10.11 7.37 22.51
N LEU A 14 -10.90 8.43 22.25
CA LEU A 14 -11.85 8.56 21.14
C LEU A 14 -11.27 9.28 19.93
N THR A 15 -9.95 9.48 19.85
CA THR A 15 -9.30 10.03 18.65
C THR A 15 -8.71 8.89 17.82
N PRO A 16 -9.47 8.18 16.98
CA PRO A 16 -8.88 7.42 15.89
C PRO A 16 -8.22 8.43 14.93
N THR A 17 -6.89 8.37 14.95
CA THR A 17 -5.91 8.72 13.91
C THR A 17 -6.05 10.07 13.19
N LEU A 18 -5.09 10.96 13.48
CA LEU A 18 -4.81 12.24 12.80
C LEU A 18 -4.63 12.15 11.26
N ASN A 19 -4.67 10.95 10.68
CA ASN A 19 -4.63 10.74 9.23
C ASN A 19 -5.87 9.95 8.79
N PRO A 20 -6.77 10.56 7.96
CA PRO A 20 -7.99 9.90 7.50
C PRO A 20 -7.73 8.63 6.66
N ASP A 21 -6.52 8.48 6.11
CA ASP A 21 -6.11 7.31 5.33
C ASP A 21 -5.20 6.35 6.10
N ALA A 22 -5.08 6.49 7.43
CA ALA A 22 -4.30 5.56 8.26
C ALA A 22 -4.61 4.06 7.97
N PRO A 23 -5.88 3.63 7.78
CA PRO A 23 -6.17 2.24 7.43
C PRO A 23 -5.52 1.76 6.12
N ILE A 24 -5.45 2.63 5.10
CA ILE A 24 -4.80 2.33 3.82
C ILE A 24 -3.29 2.19 4.03
N LEU A 25 -2.68 3.12 4.78
CA LEU A 25 -1.23 3.11 5.03
C LEU A 25 -0.80 1.89 5.86
N GLU A 26 -1.57 1.55 6.90
CA GLU A 26 -1.31 0.38 7.75
C GLU A 26 -1.53 -0.94 6.99
N ALA A 27 -2.51 -1.00 6.09
CA ALA A 27 -2.66 -2.15 5.20
C ALA A 27 -1.47 -2.30 4.25
N TRP A 28 -1.00 -1.20 3.66
CA TRP A 28 0.19 -1.25 2.80
C TRP A 28 1.43 -1.71 3.56
N ALA A 29 1.69 -1.18 4.76
CA ALA A 29 2.84 -1.62 5.56
C ALA A 29 2.80 -3.12 5.86
N ARG A 30 1.64 -3.63 6.30
CA ARG A 30 1.43 -5.08 6.55
C ARG A 30 1.59 -5.91 5.28
N ARG A 31 1.10 -5.42 4.15
CA ARG A 31 1.23 -6.03 2.83
C ARG A 31 2.70 -6.16 2.42
N VAL A 32 3.49 -5.09 2.56
CA VAL A 32 4.94 -5.09 2.25
C VAL A 32 5.68 -6.13 3.11
N GLU A 33 5.41 -6.17 4.41
CA GLU A 33 6.01 -7.17 5.30
C GLU A 33 5.64 -8.61 4.94
N ALA A 34 4.37 -8.84 4.61
CA ALA A 34 3.90 -10.16 4.16
C ALA A 34 4.54 -10.55 2.83
N HIS A 35 4.68 -9.61 1.90
CA HIS A 35 5.36 -9.83 0.62
C HIS A 35 6.82 -10.24 0.82
N ALA A 36 7.55 -9.53 1.68
CA ALA A 36 8.94 -9.85 2.00
C ALA A 36 9.08 -11.28 2.57
N LYS A 37 8.13 -11.71 3.41
CA LYS A 37 8.11 -13.08 3.97
C LYS A 37 7.74 -14.12 2.91
N ALA A 38 6.75 -13.84 2.06
CA ALA A 38 6.33 -14.72 0.98
C ALA A 38 7.46 -14.91 -0.04
N SER A 39 8.16 -13.85 -0.43
CA SER A 39 9.28 -13.90 -1.39
C SER A 39 10.51 -14.64 -0.86
N ALA A 40 10.64 -14.82 0.45
CA ALA A 40 11.71 -15.61 1.06
C ALA A 40 11.43 -17.12 1.09
N ILE A 41 10.22 -17.53 0.70
CA ILE A 41 9.76 -18.92 0.67
C ILE A 41 9.64 -19.35 -0.80
N ASP A 42 9.95 -20.61 -1.10
CA ASP A 42 9.75 -21.15 -2.44
C ASP A 42 8.26 -21.08 -2.82
N ALA A 43 7.95 -20.62 -4.03
CA ALA A 43 6.55 -20.43 -4.46
C ALA A 43 5.73 -21.74 -4.51
N SER A 44 6.37 -22.90 -4.53
CA SER A 44 5.72 -24.21 -4.46
C SER A 44 5.43 -24.71 -3.05
N ASP A 45 5.94 -24.01 -2.02
CA ASP A 45 5.77 -24.37 -0.61
C ASP A 45 4.49 -23.76 -0.03
N GLU A 46 3.63 -24.60 0.54
CA GLU A 46 2.40 -24.19 1.23
C GLU A 46 2.66 -23.26 2.43
N ALA A 47 3.89 -23.24 2.97
CA ALA A 47 4.29 -22.31 4.02
C ALA A 47 4.19 -20.83 3.61
N ALA A 48 4.16 -20.53 2.30
CA ALA A 48 3.94 -19.17 1.80
C ALA A 48 2.46 -18.73 1.91
N GLN A 49 1.51 -19.67 1.96
CA GLN A 49 0.08 -19.39 1.84
C GLN A 49 -0.45 -18.39 2.88
N PRO A 50 -0.10 -18.48 4.18
CA PRO A 50 -0.57 -17.52 5.17
C PRO A 50 -0.16 -16.07 4.87
N TYR A 51 0.97 -15.85 4.20
CA TYR A 51 1.40 -14.51 3.80
C TYR A 51 0.63 -13.99 2.58
N TRP A 52 0.31 -14.88 1.63
CA TRP A 52 -0.58 -14.54 0.52
C TRP A 52 -2.01 -14.20 0.98
N ASP A 53 -2.48 -14.85 2.04
CA ASP A 53 -3.78 -14.53 2.65
C ASP A 53 -3.76 -13.11 3.25
N ILE A 54 -2.68 -12.73 3.95
CA ILE A 54 -2.49 -11.37 4.50
C ILE A 54 -2.45 -10.33 3.37
N ILE A 55 -1.69 -10.60 2.29
CA ILE A 55 -1.61 -9.71 1.12
C ILE A 55 -3.01 -9.51 0.53
N THR A 56 -3.76 -10.60 0.36
CA THR A 56 -5.13 -10.58 -0.17
C THR A 56 -6.08 -9.76 0.72
N GLU A 57 -6.01 -9.90 2.04
CA GLU A 57 -6.82 -9.12 2.97
C GLU A 57 -6.46 -7.63 2.92
N CYS A 58 -5.17 -7.29 2.85
CA CYS A 58 -4.71 -5.91 2.72
C CYS A 58 -5.18 -5.28 1.40
N ASP A 59 -5.08 -6.00 0.29
CA ASP A 59 -5.55 -5.53 -1.02
C ASP A 59 -7.06 -5.27 -1.02
N LYS A 60 -7.85 -6.15 -0.41
CA LYS A 60 -9.29 -5.93 -0.22
C LYS A 60 -9.57 -4.65 0.57
N LEU A 61 -8.81 -4.40 1.65
CA LEU A 61 -8.99 -3.19 2.45
C LEU A 61 -8.62 -1.93 1.65
N ILE A 62 -7.48 -1.95 0.97
CA ILE A 62 -7.00 -0.82 0.14
C ILE A 62 -8.01 -0.52 -0.98
N HIS A 63 -8.52 -1.53 -1.67
CA HIS A 63 -9.50 -1.35 -2.76
C HIS A 63 -10.88 -0.89 -2.27
N SER A 64 -11.33 -1.33 -1.10
CA SER A 64 -12.66 -0.99 -0.58
C SER A 64 -12.71 0.36 0.14
N THR A 65 -11.57 0.90 0.53
CA THR A 65 -11.49 2.18 1.24
C THR A 65 -11.47 3.35 0.25
N VAL A 66 -12.18 4.44 0.52
CA VAL A 66 -12.08 5.67 -0.29
C VAL A 66 -10.99 6.57 0.30
N ALA A 67 -9.84 6.66 -0.38
CA ALA A 67 -8.76 7.55 0.02
C ALA A 67 -9.22 9.01 0.10
N LYS A 68 -8.70 9.75 1.08
CA LYS A 68 -9.02 11.16 1.37
C LYS A 68 -7.83 12.09 1.19
N THR A 69 -6.64 11.53 0.98
CA THR A 69 -5.38 12.25 0.80
C THR A 69 -4.68 11.80 -0.48
N PRO A 70 -3.81 12.63 -1.07
CA PRO A 70 -2.97 12.20 -2.19
C PRO A 70 -2.16 10.93 -1.86
N LYS A 71 -1.59 10.82 -0.65
CA LYS A 71 -0.89 9.60 -0.21
C LYS A 71 -1.76 8.35 -0.25
N GLY A 72 -2.99 8.44 0.24
CA GLY A 72 -3.93 7.32 0.22
C GLY A 72 -4.22 6.86 -1.21
N VAL A 73 -4.40 7.81 -2.14
CA VAL A 73 -4.59 7.51 -3.56
C VAL A 73 -3.31 6.91 -4.15
N GLU A 74 -2.13 7.41 -3.78
CA GLU A 74 -0.84 6.88 -4.24
C GLU A 74 -0.72 5.38 -3.92
N VAL A 75 -1.07 4.99 -2.69
CA VAL A 75 -1.08 3.58 -2.27
C VAL A 75 -2.03 2.74 -3.12
N GLN A 76 -3.23 3.23 -3.40
CA GLN A 76 -4.18 2.52 -4.25
C GLN A 76 -3.66 2.31 -5.67
N VAL A 77 -2.98 3.31 -6.23
CA VAL A 77 -2.37 3.21 -7.56
C VAL A 77 -1.18 2.24 -7.56
N TRP A 78 -0.34 2.24 -6.52
CA TRP A 78 0.73 1.24 -6.37
C TRP A 78 0.19 -0.18 -6.22
N THR A 79 -0.88 -0.39 -5.45
CA THR A 79 -1.56 -1.68 -5.34
C THR A 79 -2.15 -2.11 -6.69
N ALA A 80 -2.77 -1.19 -7.44
CA ALA A 80 -3.28 -1.47 -8.78
C ALA A 80 -2.15 -1.87 -9.74
N LEU A 81 -1.03 -1.14 -9.72
CA LEU A 81 0.13 -1.43 -10.54
C LEU A 81 0.68 -2.83 -10.25
N HIS A 82 0.89 -3.19 -8.97
CA HIS A 82 1.37 -4.53 -8.59
C HIS A 82 0.42 -5.66 -9.05
N ASN A 83 -0.89 -5.40 -9.08
CA ASN A 83 -1.88 -6.39 -9.50
C ASN A 83 -2.15 -6.41 -11.02
N SER A 84 -1.61 -5.45 -11.79
CA SER A 84 -2.01 -5.21 -13.18
C SER A 84 -1.36 -6.10 -14.24
N SER A 85 -0.43 -6.99 -13.90
CA SER A 85 0.42 -7.75 -14.86
C SER A 85 1.17 -6.90 -15.90
N ALA A 86 1.10 -5.57 -15.78
CA ALA A 86 1.60 -4.57 -16.71
C ALA A 86 3.11 -4.26 -16.54
N TYR A 87 3.83 -5.12 -15.83
CA TYR A 87 5.24 -4.97 -15.50
C TYR A 87 5.95 -6.34 -15.50
N LEU A 88 7.27 -6.31 -15.69
CA LEU A 88 8.12 -7.50 -15.63
C LEU A 88 8.42 -7.90 -14.18
N ARG A 89 8.61 -9.19 -13.91
CA ARG A 89 8.84 -9.70 -12.55
C ARG A 89 10.01 -9.01 -11.82
N ASP A 90 11.05 -8.60 -12.55
CA ASP A 90 12.23 -7.93 -11.98
C ASP A 90 11.89 -6.53 -11.40
N GLU A 91 10.76 -5.94 -11.81
CA GLU A 91 10.28 -4.63 -11.36
C GLU A 91 9.42 -4.71 -10.08
N GLU A 92 9.03 -5.93 -9.66
CA GLU A 92 8.14 -6.15 -8.53
C GLU A 92 8.66 -5.51 -7.24
N ALA A 93 9.96 -5.65 -6.97
CA ALA A 93 10.58 -5.10 -5.76
C ALA A 93 10.47 -3.56 -5.70
N ALA A 94 10.63 -2.88 -6.85
CA ALA A 94 10.51 -1.43 -6.93
C ALA A 94 9.06 -0.96 -6.71
N ILE A 95 8.08 -1.72 -7.23
CA ILE A 95 6.66 -1.45 -7.02
C ILE A 95 6.28 -1.62 -5.55
N ILE A 96 6.71 -2.71 -4.91
CA ILE A 96 6.49 -2.94 -3.46
C ILE A 96 7.17 -1.85 -2.61
N ALA A 97 8.33 -1.36 -3.03
CA ALA A 97 9.03 -0.27 -2.36
C ALA A 97 8.45 1.13 -2.66
N MET A 98 7.49 1.24 -3.58
CA MET A 98 6.99 2.52 -4.11
C MET A 98 8.11 3.40 -4.69
N ASP A 99 9.09 2.80 -5.36
CA ASP A 99 10.22 3.51 -5.96
C ASP A 99 9.84 4.10 -7.32
N LEU A 100 9.24 5.30 -7.28
CA LEU A 100 8.82 6.01 -8.49
C LEU A 100 9.99 6.40 -9.39
N ASP A 101 11.17 6.64 -8.83
CA ASP A 101 12.34 7.06 -9.60
C ASP A 101 12.86 5.89 -10.43
N TYR A 102 12.97 4.71 -9.81
CA TYR A 102 13.31 3.47 -10.50
C TYR A 102 12.28 3.16 -11.59
N VAL A 103 10.99 3.13 -11.27
CA VAL A 103 9.92 2.81 -12.23
C VAL A 103 9.88 3.84 -13.38
N SER A 104 10.16 5.11 -13.07
CA SER A 104 10.25 6.17 -14.09
C SER A 104 11.44 5.98 -15.03
N ALA A 105 12.59 5.53 -14.52
CA ALA A 105 13.78 5.25 -15.32
C ALA A 105 13.60 4.01 -16.21
N HIS A 106 12.76 3.06 -15.79
CA HIS A 106 12.48 1.80 -16.49
C HIS A 106 11.15 1.82 -17.25
N ALA A 107 10.57 3.00 -17.50
CA ALA A 107 9.27 3.18 -18.15
C ALA A 107 9.07 2.40 -19.47
N LYS A 108 10.16 2.11 -20.22
CA LYS A 108 10.12 1.31 -21.46
C LYS A 108 9.74 -0.17 -21.23
N ASP A 109 9.88 -0.65 -20.00
CA ASP A 109 9.65 -2.04 -19.59
C ASP A 109 8.22 -2.26 -19.07
N PHE A 110 7.40 -1.20 -19.10
CA PHE A 110 5.99 -1.18 -18.71
C PHE A 110 5.10 -0.98 -19.94
N ASP A 111 3.88 -1.52 -19.90
CA ASP A 111 2.88 -1.27 -20.94
C ASP A 111 2.21 0.11 -20.78
N TRP A 112 1.32 0.45 -21.71
CA TRP A 112 0.61 1.74 -21.71
C TRP A 112 -0.33 1.94 -20.51
N ASP A 113 -0.88 0.85 -19.95
CA ASP A 113 -1.76 0.92 -18.78
C ASP A 113 -0.93 1.27 -17.53
N ALA A 114 0.21 0.60 -17.35
CA ALA A 114 1.18 0.95 -16.32
C ALA A 114 1.73 2.37 -16.48
N MET A 115 2.00 2.82 -17.70
CA MET A 115 2.46 4.19 -17.96
C MET A 115 1.44 5.25 -17.50
N SER A 116 0.14 4.98 -17.65
CA SER A 116 -0.92 5.85 -17.16
C SER A 116 -0.94 5.92 -15.63
N MET A 117 -0.74 4.78 -14.96
CA MET A 117 -0.61 4.71 -13.50
C MET A 117 0.64 5.46 -13.00
N ILE A 118 1.78 5.30 -13.66
CA ILE A 118 3.03 5.99 -13.32
C ILE A 118 2.88 7.52 -13.45
N ALA A 119 2.18 8.00 -14.50
CA ALA A 119 1.89 9.42 -14.64
C ALA A 119 0.98 9.96 -13.52
N ALA A 120 0.00 9.17 -13.07
CA ALA A 120 -0.83 9.50 -11.92
C ALA A 120 0.00 9.58 -10.63
N LEU A 121 0.90 8.61 -10.38
CA LEU A 121 1.81 8.61 -9.24
C LEU A 121 2.69 9.86 -9.18
N ARG A 122 3.26 10.29 -10.31
CA ARG A 122 4.03 11.55 -10.39
C ARG A 122 3.18 12.76 -10.01
N SER A 123 1.94 12.80 -10.48
CA SER A 123 1.01 13.89 -10.20
C SER A 123 0.63 13.93 -8.72
N LEU A 124 0.38 12.77 -8.10
CA LEU A 124 0.04 12.67 -6.68
C LEU A 124 1.19 13.14 -5.80
N ARG A 125 2.43 12.73 -6.08
CA ARG A 125 3.61 13.23 -5.33
C ARG A 125 3.80 14.73 -5.46
N ALA A 126 3.51 15.29 -6.62
CA ALA A 126 3.60 16.74 -6.83
C ALA A 126 2.54 17.53 -6.04
N MET A 127 1.40 16.91 -5.67
CA MET A 127 0.38 17.53 -4.83
C MET A 127 0.76 17.56 -3.33
N GLU A 128 1.74 16.76 -2.92
CA GLU A 128 2.23 16.70 -1.54
C GLU A 128 3.43 17.62 -1.26
N ALA A 129 4.09 18.11 -2.31
CA ALA A 129 5.24 19.01 -2.26
C ALA A 129 4.82 20.49 -2.14
#